data_AF-A0A938KCC7-F1
#
_entry.id   AF-A0A938KCC7-F1
#
_cell.length_a   1.000
_cell.length_b   1.000
_cell.length_c   1.000
_cell.angle_alpha   90.00
_cell.angle_beta   90.00
_cell.angle_gamma   90.00
#
_symmetry.space_group_name_H-M   'P 1'
#
loop_
_entity.id
_entity.type
_entity.pdbx_description
1 polymer ?
#
loop_
_entity_poly.entity_id
_entity_poly.type
_entity_poly.pdbx_seq_one_letter_code
_entity_poly.pdbx_strand_id
1 'polypeptide(L)'
;MVQANTLDLAQFQFDFDLTFAAFFMNPDGTLYGRFGSRSDRKDAMKDMSMEGFRKALAAALEMHRGFPANKASLAGKRGPAPRFKVPIEYPFLQGKYAEKLDYEGKVVQSCVHCHQVRDAEFRLYRSDQKSIPDEVLYAWPIPGVVGLELNPQEKSTVARVAGGSAAEKAGFRAGDEILTLQSQPMLSIADVQWVLHNAPAQGTLKAEVLRAGQKTVLNLALAEGWKKKADISWRATSWDLRRMAAGGLLFARTAGGRSPKIESHGQTTGTDRRARR
;
A
#
# COMPACT_ATOMS: atom_id res chain seq x y z
N MET A 1 4.20 15.62 15.15
CA MET A 1 4.75 14.40 15.76
C MET A 1 3.58 13.62 16.31
N VAL A 2 3.35 12.41 15.79
CA VAL A 2 2.28 11.54 16.30
C VAL A 2 2.96 10.54 17.22
N GLN A 3 2.66 10.60 18.52
CA GLN A 3 2.96 9.52 19.45
C GLN A 3 2.00 8.37 19.11
N ALA A 4 2.51 7.17 18.81
CA ALA A 4 1.62 6.09 18.39
C ALA A 4 0.82 5.51 19.56
N ASN A 5 1.19 5.72 20.83
CA ASN A 5 0.60 5.04 21.99
C ASN A 5 -0.93 5.05 21.98
N THR A 6 -1.54 6.21 21.77
CA THR A 6 -3.00 6.41 21.76
C THR A 6 -3.52 6.82 20.38
N LEU A 7 -2.75 6.53 19.32
CA LEU A 7 -3.17 6.78 17.95
C LEU A 7 -4.44 5.99 17.65
N ASP A 8 -5.51 6.69 17.25
CA ASP A 8 -6.74 6.05 16.81
C ASP A 8 -6.51 5.29 15.49
N LEU A 9 -6.44 3.97 15.58
CA LEU A 9 -6.16 3.08 14.45
C LEU A 9 -7.34 2.94 13.49
N ALA A 10 -8.54 3.36 13.89
CA ALA A 10 -9.72 3.40 13.01
C ALA A 10 -9.74 4.70 12.19
N GLN A 11 -9.26 5.81 12.76
CA GLN A 11 -9.15 7.09 12.08
C GLN A 11 -7.92 7.16 11.18
N PHE A 12 -6.74 6.79 11.70
CA PHE A 12 -5.46 7.00 11.05
C PHE A 12 -4.88 5.68 10.52
N GLN A 13 -5.50 5.20 9.45
CA GLN A 13 -5.06 3.99 8.74
C GLN A 13 -4.02 4.38 7.69
N PHE A 14 -2.75 4.04 7.91
CA PHE A 14 -1.64 4.22 6.97
C PHE A 14 -0.63 3.08 7.11
N ASP A 15 0.37 3.05 6.24
CA ASP A 15 1.46 2.10 6.35
C ASP A 15 2.36 2.47 7.55
N PHE A 16 2.31 1.68 8.62
CA PHE A 16 3.04 1.95 9.86
C PHE A 16 4.58 1.77 9.75
N ASP A 17 5.09 1.27 8.62
CA ASP A 17 6.53 1.24 8.32
C ASP A 17 7.06 2.55 7.68
N LEU A 18 6.21 3.57 7.51
CA LEU A 18 6.60 4.85 6.94
C LEU A 18 7.31 5.77 7.95
N THR A 19 8.21 6.60 7.42
CA THR A 19 8.85 7.70 8.18
C THR A 19 7.96 8.94 8.22
N PHE A 20 7.03 9.08 7.27
CA PHE A 20 6.12 10.22 7.17
C PHE A 20 4.77 9.79 6.61
N ALA A 21 3.70 10.29 7.23
CA ALA A 21 2.33 10.18 6.74
C ALA A 21 1.58 11.47 7.09
N ALA A 22 0.73 11.92 6.18
CA ALA A 22 -0.18 13.05 6.36
C ALA A 22 -1.60 12.65 5.98
N PHE A 23 -2.57 13.26 6.66
CA PHE A 23 -3.99 13.07 6.43
C PHE A 23 -4.63 14.42 6.18
N PHE A 24 -5.52 14.48 5.19
CA PHE A 24 -6.36 15.63 4.94
C PHE A 24 -7.78 15.26 5.37
N MET A 25 -8.38 16.04 6.25
CA MET A 25 -9.65 15.68 6.88
C MET A 25 -10.49 16.89 7.29
N ASN A 26 -11.80 16.68 7.36
CA ASN A 26 -12.73 17.59 8.02
C ASN A 26 -12.60 17.53 9.55
N PRO A 27 -13.06 18.58 10.26
CA PRO A 27 -13.19 18.55 11.73
C PRO A 27 -14.08 17.42 12.27
N ASP A 28 -15.05 16.93 11.47
CA ASP A 28 -15.92 15.80 11.85
C ASP A 28 -15.26 14.42 11.69
N GLY A 29 -13.98 14.39 11.29
CA GLY A 29 -13.21 13.15 11.08
C GLY A 29 -13.35 12.54 9.68
N THR A 30 -14.17 13.11 8.78
CA THR A 30 -14.26 12.64 7.39
C THR A 30 -12.92 12.85 6.68
N LEU A 31 -12.36 11.78 6.12
CA LEU A 31 -11.08 11.83 5.41
C LEU A 31 -11.27 12.27 3.95
N TYR A 32 -10.49 13.23 3.50
CA TYR A 32 -10.32 13.55 2.07
C TYR A 32 -9.29 12.64 1.41
N GLY A 33 -8.22 12.31 2.14
CA GLY A 33 -7.22 11.36 1.68
C GLY A 33 -5.95 11.41 2.49
N ARG A 34 -4.95 10.70 1.99
CA ARG A 34 -3.66 10.45 2.63
C ARG A 34 -2.52 10.96 1.77
N PHE A 35 -1.35 11.15 2.37
CA PHE A 35 -0.10 11.37 1.66
C PHE A 35 1.06 10.74 2.44
N GLY A 36 2.11 10.33 1.74
CA GLY A 36 3.25 9.61 2.31
C GLY A 36 3.25 8.15 1.86
N SER A 37 4.25 7.79 1.08
CA SER A 37 4.45 6.47 0.49
C SER A 37 5.94 6.14 0.49
N ARG A 38 6.28 4.85 0.51
CA ARG A 38 7.66 4.39 0.45
C ARG A 38 7.71 2.98 -0.14
N SER A 39 8.68 2.74 -1.01
CA SER A 39 8.96 1.42 -1.56
C SER A 39 10.43 1.01 -1.45
N ASP A 40 11.29 1.83 -0.84
CA ASP A 40 12.73 1.60 -0.79
C ASP A 40 13.35 2.00 0.55
N ARG A 41 14.35 1.24 1.01
CA ARG A 41 15.06 1.52 2.27
C ARG A 41 16.03 2.69 2.13
N LYS A 42 16.77 2.77 1.03
CA LYS A 42 17.84 3.75 0.77
C LYS A 42 17.28 5.07 0.26
N ASP A 43 16.29 5.02 -0.63
CA ASP A 43 15.62 6.20 -1.17
C ASP A 43 14.19 6.32 -0.60
N ALA A 44 14.10 6.86 0.61
CA ALA A 44 12.82 7.02 1.30
C ALA A 44 11.89 8.05 0.63
N MET A 45 12.42 8.91 -0.25
CA MET A 45 11.67 9.98 -0.91
C MET A 45 11.24 9.62 -2.33
N LYS A 46 11.69 8.48 -2.89
CA LYS A 46 11.37 8.06 -4.25
C LYS A 46 9.88 8.17 -4.63
N ASP A 47 8.98 7.87 -3.71
CA ASP A 47 7.53 7.85 -3.93
C ASP A 47 6.82 9.10 -3.39
N MET A 48 7.54 10.17 -3.09
CA MET A 48 6.97 11.42 -2.61
C MET A 48 7.78 12.65 -3.00
N SER A 49 7.12 13.79 -3.12
CA SER A 49 7.80 15.08 -3.30
C SER A 49 7.02 16.21 -2.66
N MET A 50 7.68 17.34 -2.41
CA MET A 50 7.00 18.55 -1.93
C MET A 50 6.00 19.10 -2.95
N GLU A 51 6.30 19.00 -4.24
CA GLU A 51 5.37 19.44 -5.28
C GLU A 51 4.11 18.56 -5.31
N GLY A 52 4.28 17.23 -5.23
CA GLY A 52 3.16 16.30 -5.10
C GLY A 52 2.34 16.55 -3.83
N PHE A 53 3.00 16.85 -2.70
CA PHE A 53 2.33 17.18 -1.44
C PHE A 53 1.49 18.46 -1.57
N ARG A 54 2.03 19.51 -2.20
CA ARG A 54 1.32 20.76 -2.48
C ARG A 54 0.08 20.52 -3.35
N LYS A 55 0.18 19.68 -4.38
CA LYS A 55 -0.96 19.32 -5.25
C LYS A 55 -2.02 18.50 -4.51
N ALA A 56 -1.61 17.58 -3.63
CA ALA A 56 -2.54 16.83 -2.78
C ALA A 56 -3.28 17.75 -1.80
N LEU A 57 -2.59 18.72 -1.18
CA LEU A 57 -3.19 19.76 -0.34
C LEU A 57 -4.22 20.59 -1.10
N ALA A 58 -3.87 21.08 -2.31
CA ALA A 58 -4.80 21.84 -3.13
C ALA A 58 -6.06 21.03 -3.48
N ALA A 59 -5.90 19.77 -3.88
CA ALA A 59 -7.06 18.92 -4.19
C ALA A 59 -7.90 18.56 -2.94
N ALA A 60 -7.28 18.44 -1.76
CA ALA A 60 -8.03 18.31 -0.51
C ALA A 60 -8.85 19.58 -0.19
N LEU A 61 -8.31 20.77 -0.45
CA LEU A 61 -9.05 22.03 -0.29
C LEU A 61 -10.25 22.12 -1.24
N GLU A 62 -10.11 21.67 -2.49
CA GLU A 62 -11.26 21.59 -3.41
C GLU A 62 -12.34 20.64 -2.90
N MET A 63 -11.96 19.48 -2.35
CA MET A 63 -12.91 18.57 -1.70
C MET A 63 -13.55 19.22 -0.47
N HIS A 64 -12.80 19.99 0.32
CA HIS A 64 -13.34 20.69 1.49
C HIS A 64 -14.39 21.74 1.11
N ARG A 65 -14.16 22.52 0.05
CA ARG A 65 -15.14 23.48 -0.47
C ARG A 65 -16.45 22.83 -0.91
N GLY A 66 -16.41 21.59 -1.40
CA GLY A 66 -17.58 20.81 -1.79
C GLY A 66 -18.31 20.12 -0.63
N PHE A 67 -17.85 20.25 0.61
CA PHE A 67 -18.43 19.58 1.77
C PHE A 67 -19.63 20.38 2.33
N PRO A 68 -20.74 19.73 2.77
CA PRO A 68 -20.95 18.29 2.90
C PRO A 68 -21.50 17.58 1.65
N ALA A 69 -21.72 18.27 0.53
CA ALA A 69 -22.36 17.69 -0.66
C ALA A 69 -21.60 16.46 -1.22
N ASN A 70 -20.27 16.42 -1.07
CA ASN A 70 -19.43 15.29 -1.48
C ASN A 70 -19.15 14.25 -0.37
N LYS A 71 -19.74 14.37 0.84
CA LYS A 71 -19.43 13.47 1.97
C LYS A 71 -19.60 12.00 1.63
N ALA A 72 -20.62 11.66 0.85
CA ALA A 72 -20.91 10.28 0.45
C ALA A 72 -19.79 9.66 -0.40
N SER A 73 -19.12 10.43 -1.28
CA SER A 73 -18.02 9.90 -2.11
C SER A 73 -16.74 9.64 -1.30
N LEU A 74 -16.64 10.20 -0.09
CA LEU A 74 -15.51 10.04 0.80
C LEU A 74 -15.66 8.85 1.76
N ALA A 75 -16.82 8.19 1.80
CA ALA A 75 -17.09 7.11 2.76
C ALA A 75 -16.07 5.95 2.68
N GLY A 76 -15.65 5.57 1.47
CA GLY A 76 -14.67 4.49 1.27
C GLY A 76 -13.25 4.83 1.73
N LYS A 77 -12.97 6.10 2.06
CA LYS A 77 -11.66 6.53 2.60
C LYS A 77 -11.39 5.96 3.98
N ARG A 78 -12.39 5.40 4.68
CA ARG A 78 -12.22 4.67 5.94
C ARG A 78 -12.49 3.19 5.69
N GLY A 79 -11.65 2.33 6.27
CA GLY A 79 -11.70 0.89 6.03
C GLY A 79 -12.34 0.14 7.19
N PRO A 80 -12.13 -1.18 7.27
CA PRO A 80 -12.66 -1.98 8.35
C PRO A 80 -12.11 -1.50 9.71
N ALA A 81 -12.87 -1.78 10.77
CA ALA A 81 -12.41 -1.50 12.13
C ALA A 81 -11.12 -2.30 12.42
N PRO A 82 -10.12 -1.67 13.04
CA PRO A 82 -8.92 -2.39 13.49
C PRO A 82 -9.30 -3.36 14.61
N ARG A 83 -8.43 -4.36 14.85
CA ARG A 83 -8.61 -5.33 15.94
C ARG A 83 -8.58 -4.67 17.32
N PHE A 84 -7.76 -3.64 17.47
CA PHE A 84 -7.62 -2.82 18.66
C PHE A 84 -7.75 -1.35 18.27
N LYS A 85 -8.33 -0.52 19.13
CA LYS A 85 -8.58 0.88 18.81
C LYS A 85 -7.30 1.70 18.85
N VAL A 86 -6.42 1.40 19.80
CA VAL A 86 -5.12 2.08 19.96
C VAL A 86 -3.98 1.08 20.15
N PRO A 87 -2.73 1.44 19.81
CA PRO A 87 -1.59 0.53 19.90
C PRO A 87 -1.32 -0.08 21.29
N ILE A 88 -1.51 0.67 22.37
CA ILE A 88 -1.25 0.15 23.72
C ILE A 88 -2.24 -0.93 24.17
N GLU A 89 -3.35 -1.14 23.45
CA GLU A 89 -4.29 -2.23 23.71
C GLU A 89 -3.83 -3.57 23.14
N TYR A 90 -2.81 -3.60 22.27
CA TYR A 90 -2.25 -4.86 21.80
C TYR A 90 -1.60 -5.61 22.97
N PRO A 91 -1.87 -6.92 23.16
CA PRO A 91 -1.33 -7.70 24.27
C PRO A 91 0.19 -7.60 24.47
N PHE A 92 0.97 -7.48 23.38
CA PHE A 92 2.43 -7.39 23.46
C PHE A 92 2.97 -5.99 23.81
N LEU A 93 2.13 -4.96 23.74
CA LEU A 93 2.43 -3.56 24.06
C LEU A 93 1.78 -3.12 25.38
N GLN A 94 0.69 -3.79 25.77
CA GLN A 94 -0.04 -3.55 27.01
C GLN A 94 0.89 -3.66 28.22
N GLY A 95 0.76 -2.71 29.15
CA GLY A 95 1.56 -2.64 30.38
C GLY A 95 3.02 -2.19 30.19
N LYS A 96 3.53 -2.11 28.95
CA LYS A 96 4.87 -1.60 28.65
C LYS A 96 4.90 -0.10 28.39
N TYR A 97 3.78 0.44 27.90
CA TYR A 97 3.63 1.83 27.52
C TYR A 97 2.38 2.40 28.17
N ALA A 98 2.47 3.65 28.63
CA ALA A 98 1.34 4.42 29.12
C ALA A 98 0.70 5.24 27.99
N GLU A 99 -0.43 5.87 28.25
CA GLU A 99 -1.09 6.77 27.30
C GLU A 99 -0.22 8.00 26.97
N LYS A 100 0.44 8.57 27.98
CA LYS A 100 1.28 9.76 27.85
C LYS A 100 2.75 9.38 27.81
N LEU A 101 3.54 10.18 27.07
CA LEU A 101 4.99 10.10 27.16
C LEU A 101 5.47 10.56 28.53
N ASP A 102 6.53 9.92 28.98
CA ASP A 102 7.30 10.33 30.13
C ASP A 102 8.28 11.44 29.70
N TYR A 103 7.90 12.69 29.93
CA TYR A 103 8.73 13.86 29.63
C TYR A 103 9.82 14.13 30.68
N GLU A 104 9.92 13.33 31.75
CA GLU A 104 10.94 13.44 32.80
C GLU A 104 12.22 12.68 32.43
N GLY A 105 12.55 12.66 31.13
CA GLY A 105 13.78 12.05 30.61
C GLY A 105 13.62 10.64 30.03
N LYS A 106 12.39 10.10 29.94
CA LYS A 106 12.13 8.77 29.33
C LYS A 106 11.22 8.82 28.09
N VAL A 107 11.26 9.92 27.35
CA VAL A 107 10.38 10.13 26.18
C VAL A 107 10.53 9.00 25.16
N VAL A 108 11.77 8.61 24.85
CA VAL A 108 12.05 7.57 23.85
C VAL A 108 11.57 6.20 24.35
N GLN A 109 11.80 5.88 25.61
CA GLN A 109 11.44 4.59 26.22
C GLN A 109 9.93 4.43 26.41
N SER A 110 9.21 5.54 26.55
CA SER A 110 7.75 5.57 26.74
C SER A 110 6.97 5.72 25.42
N CYS A 111 7.65 5.84 24.28
CA CYS A 111 7.02 5.99 22.97
C CYS A 111 6.84 4.64 22.26
N VAL A 112 5.60 4.36 21.87
CA VAL A 112 5.30 3.33 20.88
C VAL A 112 5.70 3.87 19.51
N HIS A 113 6.60 3.16 18.83
CA HIS A 113 6.94 3.44 17.43
C HIS A 113 5.88 2.87 16.50
N CYS A 114 5.56 3.57 15.40
CA CYS A 114 4.51 3.14 14.46
C CYS A 114 4.66 1.69 14.01
N HIS A 115 5.86 1.26 13.63
CA HIS A 115 6.09 -0.12 13.14
C HIS A 115 5.72 -1.19 14.18
N GLN A 116 5.75 -0.87 15.48
CA GLN A 116 5.38 -1.81 16.54
C GLN A 116 3.91 -2.22 16.47
N VAL A 117 3.03 -1.39 15.89
CA VAL A 117 1.62 -1.75 15.66
C VAL A 117 1.52 -2.97 14.77
N ARG A 118 2.28 -2.97 13.67
CA ARG A 118 2.28 -4.08 12.71
C ARG A 118 3.10 -5.28 13.20
N ASP A 119 4.18 -5.04 13.95
CA ASP A 119 4.88 -6.11 14.66
C ASP A 119 3.96 -6.84 15.63
N ALA A 120 3.09 -6.10 16.34
CA ALA A 120 2.13 -6.67 17.27
C ALA A 120 1.07 -7.53 16.55
N GLU A 121 0.55 -7.07 15.39
CA GLU A 121 -0.33 -7.89 14.54
C GLU A 121 0.34 -9.22 14.15
N PHE A 122 1.57 -9.19 13.64
CA PHE A 122 2.30 -10.42 13.29
C PHE A 122 2.53 -11.34 14.50
N ARG A 123 2.73 -10.78 15.68
CA ARG A 123 2.91 -11.56 16.91
C ARG A 123 1.62 -12.24 17.36
N LEU A 124 0.46 -11.62 17.17
CA LEU A 124 -0.83 -12.24 17.51
C LEU A 124 -1.08 -13.52 16.70
N TYR A 125 -0.87 -13.48 15.39
CA TYR A 125 -1.00 -14.70 14.57
C TYR A 125 -0.01 -15.78 15.03
N ARG A 126 1.22 -15.40 15.34
CA ARG A 126 2.24 -16.34 15.84
C ARG A 126 1.91 -16.93 17.19
N SER A 127 1.45 -16.12 18.16
CA SER A 127 1.05 -16.62 19.49
C SER A 127 -0.15 -17.54 19.42
N ASP A 128 -1.04 -17.30 18.47
CA ASP A 128 -2.18 -18.15 18.17
C ASP A 128 -1.79 -19.39 17.33
N GLN A 129 -0.51 -19.56 16.98
CA GLN A 129 -0.01 -20.61 16.08
C GLN A 129 -0.72 -20.64 14.71
N LYS A 130 -1.18 -19.48 14.24
CA LYS A 130 -1.83 -19.30 12.94
C LYS A 130 -0.81 -18.82 11.90
N SER A 131 -1.02 -19.24 10.65
CA SER A 131 -0.33 -18.61 9.51
C SER A 131 -0.72 -17.13 9.42
N ILE A 132 0.25 -16.28 9.05
CA ILE A 132 -0.01 -14.86 8.80
C ILE A 132 -0.66 -14.75 7.41
N PRO A 133 -1.90 -14.21 7.29
CA PRO A 133 -2.56 -14.04 6.00
C PRO A 133 -1.81 -13.07 5.07
N ASP A 134 -1.98 -13.23 3.76
CA ASP A 134 -1.29 -12.39 2.77
C ASP A 134 -1.66 -10.91 2.90
N GLU A 135 -2.91 -10.59 3.24
CA GLU A 135 -3.39 -9.24 3.47
C GLU A 135 -2.72 -8.55 4.67
N VAL A 136 -2.26 -9.34 5.63
CA VAL A 136 -1.51 -8.87 6.81
C VAL A 136 -0.02 -8.76 6.46
N LEU A 137 0.54 -9.80 5.83
CA LEU A 137 1.97 -9.87 5.49
C LEU A 137 2.38 -8.87 4.40
N TYR A 138 1.56 -8.72 3.36
CA TYR A 138 1.79 -7.85 2.21
C TYR A 138 0.89 -6.59 2.24
N ALA A 139 0.67 -6.03 3.43
CA ALA A 139 -0.10 -4.81 3.60
C ALA A 139 0.54 -3.61 2.87
N TRP A 140 -0.31 -2.67 2.47
CA TRP A 140 0.07 -1.41 1.81
C TRP A 140 0.99 -1.58 0.59
N PRO A 141 0.66 -2.46 -0.37
CA PRO A 141 1.52 -2.66 -1.53
C PRO A 141 1.57 -1.39 -2.38
N ILE A 142 2.76 -1.03 -2.86
CA ILE A 142 2.93 0.08 -3.81
C ILE A 142 2.22 -0.27 -5.15
N PRO A 143 1.68 0.70 -5.91
CA PRO A 143 0.93 0.41 -7.15
C PRO A 143 1.70 -0.40 -8.21
N GLY A 144 3.03 -0.46 -8.10
CA GLY A 144 3.87 -1.29 -8.96
C GLY A 144 3.49 -2.77 -8.95
N VAL A 145 2.87 -3.30 -7.88
CA VAL A 145 2.44 -4.71 -7.83
C VAL A 145 1.36 -5.07 -8.85
N VAL A 146 0.58 -4.08 -9.28
CA VAL A 146 -0.41 -4.21 -10.37
C VAL A 146 0.10 -3.65 -11.70
N GLY A 147 1.33 -3.13 -11.71
CA GLY A 147 2.00 -2.58 -12.90
C GLY A 147 1.85 -1.08 -13.10
N LEU A 148 1.41 -0.33 -12.08
CA LEU A 148 1.34 1.13 -12.13
C LEU A 148 2.57 1.74 -11.47
N GLU A 149 3.28 2.60 -12.19
CA GLU A 149 4.24 3.53 -11.62
C GLU A 149 3.61 4.92 -11.64
N LEU A 150 3.47 5.54 -10.48
CA LEU A 150 2.82 6.85 -10.33
C LEU A 150 3.88 7.94 -10.17
N ASN A 151 3.57 9.14 -10.66
CA ASN A 151 4.46 10.28 -10.61
C ASN A 151 4.41 10.94 -9.20
N PRO A 152 5.52 10.95 -8.45
CA PRO A 152 5.57 11.52 -7.10
C PRO A 152 5.48 13.05 -7.06
N GLN A 153 5.61 13.74 -8.21
CA GLN A 153 5.41 15.19 -8.37
C GLN A 153 3.98 15.58 -8.78
N GLU A 154 3.11 14.59 -8.97
CA GLU A 154 1.70 14.80 -9.30
C GLU A 154 0.78 14.24 -8.21
N LYS A 155 -0.53 14.29 -8.44
CA LYS A 155 -1.53 13.57 -7.64
C LYS A 155 -1.43 12.06 -7.94
N SER A 156 -2.56 11.39 -8.22
CA SER A 156 -2.57 9.97 -8.59
C SER A 156 -2.37 9.77 -10.09
N THR A 157 -1.30 10.36 -10.65
CA THR A 157 -1.04 10.36 -12.10
C THR A 157 -0.07 9.26 -12.48
N VAL A 158 -0.41 8.49 -13.51
CA VAL A 158 0.41 7.38 -14.01
C VAL A 158 1.61 7.94 -14.78
N ALA A 159 2.82 7.66 -14.28
CA ALA A 159 4.06 7.95 -14.99
C ALA A 159 4.33 6.87 -16.04
N ARG A 160 4.15 5.59 -15.68
CA ARG A 160 4.44 4.45 -16.54
C ARG A 160 3.56 3.26 -16.20
N VAL A 161 3.30 2.43 -17.21
CA VAL A 161 2.61 1.14 -17.05
C VAL A 161 3.58 0.02 -17.44
N ALA A 162 3.69 -1.01 -16.61
CA ALA A 162 4.55 -2.15 -16.89
C ALA A 162 3.93 -3.09 -17.94
N GLY A 163 4.72 -3.51 -18.93
CA GLY A 163 4.28 -4.45 -19.96
C GLY A 163 3.85 -5.81 -19.38
N GLY A 164 2.79 -6.39 -19.94
CA GLY A 164 2.17 -7.64 -19.51
C GLY A 164 1.43 -7.58 -18.17
N SER A 165 1.36 -6.41 -17.53
CA SER A 165 0.78 -6.24 -16.20
C SER A 165 -0.76 -6.23 -16.18
N ALA A 166 -1.34 -6.28 -14.98
CA ALA A 166 -2.78 -6.13 -14.80
C ALA A 166 -3.25 -4.73 -15.24
N ALA A 167 -2.48 -3.69 -14.94
CA ALA A 167 -2.76 -2.33 -15.33
C ALA A 167 -2.74 -2.13 -16.86
N GLU A 168 -1.77 -2.71 -17.56
CA GLU A 168 -1.73 -2.65 -19.02
C GLU A 168 -2.95 -3.33 -19.64
N LYS A 169 -3.29 -4.55 -19.18
CA LYS A 169 -4.47 -5.30 -19.64
C LYS A 169 -5.78 -4.57 -19.36
N ALA A 170 -5.83 -3.81 -18.26
CA ALA A 170 -6.97 -2.96 -17.91
C ALA A 170 -7.03 -1.67 -18.75
N GLY A 171 -6.00 -1.38 -19.55
CA GLY A 171 -5.96 -0.26 -20.48
C GLY A 171 -5.44 1.05 -19.88
N PHE A 172 -4.77 1.02 -18.72
CA PHE A 172 -4.09 2.22 -18.17
C PHE A 172 -2.96 2.67 -19.11
N ARG A 173 -2.70 3.97 -19.12
CA ARG A 173 -1.65 4.60 -19.93
C ARG A 173 -0.89 5.64 -19.12
N ALA A 174 0.34 5.91 -19.51
CA ALA A 174 1.07 7.06 -18.98
C ALA A 174 0.29 8.35 -19.25
N GLY A 175 0.27 9.26 -18.28
CA GLY A 175 -0.50 10.50 -18.31
C GLY A 175 -1.95 10.38 -17.81
N ASP A 176 -2.45 9.18 -17.54
CA ASP A 176 -3.75 9.02 -16.88
C ASP A 176 -3.70 9.61 -15.47
N GLU A 177 -4.56 10.57 -15.16
CA GLU A 177 -4.84 10.96 -13.78
C GLU A 177 -5.95 10.07 -13.24
N ILE A 178 -5.65 9.25 -12.23
CA ILE A 178 -6.67 8.43 -11.56
C ILE A 178 -7.54 9.37 -10.72
N LEU A 179 -8.76 9.63 -11.17
CA LEU A 179 -9.71 10.48 -10.48
C LEU A 179 -10.38 9.72 -9.33
N THR A 180 -10.82 8.50 -9.60
CA THR A 180 -11.38 7.62 -8.58
C THR A 180 -10.88 6.19 -8.73
N LEU A 181 -10.81 5.48 -7.60
CA LEU A 181 -10.59 4.04 -7.55
C LEU A 181 -11.55 3.44 -6.53
N GLN A 182 -12.35 2.45 -6.95
CA GLN A 182 -13.50 1.94 -6.19
C GLN A 182 -14.43 3.05 -5.70
N SER A 183 -14.76 3.98 -6.61
CA SER A 183 -15.61 5.16 -6.37
C SER A 183 -15.08 6.16 -5.33
N GLN A 184 -13.86 5.97 -4.82
CA GLN A 184 -13.20 6.89 -3.91
C GLN A 184 -12.35 7.88 -4.69
N PRO A 185 -12.46 9.21 -4.45
CA PRO A 185 -11.60 10.21 -5.08
C PRO A 185 -10.13 10.01 -4.69
N MET A 186 -9.18 10.13 -5.62
CA MET A 186 -7.75 9.90 -5.31
C MET A 186 -6.97 11.23 -5.24
N LEU A 187 -6.16 11.41 -4.19
CA LEU A 187 -5.32 12.60 -4.00
C LEU A 187 -3.83 12.31 -4.20
N SER A 188 -3.40 11.07 -3.99
CA SER A 188 -1.97 10.71 -3.97
C SER A 188 -1.74 9.21 -4.16
N ILE A 189 -0.47 8.83 -4.31
CA ILE A 189 -0.01 7.44 -4.31
C ILE A 189 -0.50 6.69 -3.06
N ALA A 190 -0.54 7.33 -1.89
CA ALA A 190 -0.98 6.73 -0.63
C ALA A 190 -2.47 6.35 -0.65
N ASP A 191 -3.32 7.10 -1.36
CA ASP A 191 -4.73 6.72 -1.56
C ASP A 191 -4.86 5.49 -2.47
N VAL A 192 -4.02 5.38 -3.50
CA VAL A 192 -4.01 4.19 -4.36
C VAL A 192 -3.52 2.98 -3.55
N GLN A 193 -2.48 3.13 -2.73
CA GLN A 193 -2.03 2.08 -1.81
C GLN A 193 -3.12 1.69 -0.81
N TRP A 194 -3.88 2.65 -0.30
CA TRP A 194 -5.02 2.41 0.59
C TRP A 194 -6.06 1.49 -0.06
N VAL A 195 -6.47 1.79 -1.29
CA VAL A 195 -7.45 0.96 -1.99
C VAL A 195 -6.87 -0.42 -2.29
N LEU A 196 -5.61 -0.52 -2.71
CA LEU A 196 -4.93 -1.80 -2.95
C LEU A 196 -4.79 -2.62 -1.65
N HIS A 197 -4.50 -1.98 -0.51
CA HIS A 197 -4.41 -2.67 0.78
C HIS A 197 -5.73 -3.36 1.14
N ASN A 198 -6.86 -2.68 0.94
CA ASN A 198 -8.20 -3.20 1.24
C ASN A 198 -8.83 -4.02 0.10
N ALA A 199 -8.17 -4.10 -1.06
CA ALA A 199 -8.68 -4.85 -2.20
C ALA A 199 -8.68 -6.37 -1.91
N PRO A 200 -9.64 -7.11 -2.51
CA PRO A 200 -9.77 -8.55 -2.31
C PRO A 200 -8.56 -9.33 -2.85
N ALA A 201 -8.41 -10.57 -2.39
CA ALA A 201 -7.36 -11.47 -2.87
C ALA A 201 -7.47 -11.77 -4.39
N GLN A 202 -8.70 -11.73 -4.92
CA GLN A 202 -9.02 -11.82 -6.34
C GLN A 202 -10.26 -10.96 -6.62
N GLY A 203 -10.36 -10.36 -7.80
CA GLY A 203 -11.54 -9.58 -8.18
C GLY A 203 -11.23 -8.51 -9.20
N THR A 204 -11.99 -7.41 -9.20
CA THR A 204 -11.80 -6.28 -10.11
C THR A 204 -11.97 -4.97 -9.37
N LEU A 205 -11.06 -4.02 -9.63
CA LEU A 205 -11.17 -2.65 -9.14
C LEU A 205 -11.58 -1.73 -10.28
N LYS A 206 -12.69 -1.02 -10.11
CA LYS A 206 -13.13 0.00 -11.06
C LYS A 206 -12.37 1.30 -10.82
N ALA A 207 -11.76 1.85 -11.85
CA ALA A 207 -11.12 3.15 -11.84
C ALA A 207 -11.81 4.11 -12.82
N GLU A 208 -11.93 5.39 -12.45
CA GLU A 208 -12.19 6.47 -13.41
C GLU A 208 -10.90 7.26 -13.56
N VAL A 209 -10.44 7.42 -14.81
CA VAL A 209 -9.23 8.18 -15.14
C VAL A 209 -9.56 9.35 -16.04
N LEU A 210 -8.82 10.45 -15.90
CA LEU A 210 -8.79 11.55 -16.87
C LEU A 210 -7.65 11.27 -17.84
N ARG A 211 -7.99 11.15 -19.12
CA ARG A 211 -7.04 10.93 -20.23
C ARG A 211 -7.29 11.96 -21.30
N ALA A 212 -6.31 12.82 -21.56
CA ALA A 212 -6.42 13.87 -22.58
C ALA A 212 -7.73 14.69 -22.45
N GLY A 213 -8.12 15.02 -21.21
CA GLY A 213 -9.33 15.79 -20.91
C GLY A 213 -10.64 14.98 -20.89
N GLN A 214 -10.62 13.70 -21.25
CA GLN A 214 -11.79 12.82 -21.25
C GLN A 214 -11.77 11.83 -20.09
N LYS A 215 -12.94 11.61 -19.47
CA LYS A 215 -13.11 10.58 -18.44
C LYS A 215 -13.26 9.21 -19.10
N THR A 216 -12.45 8.25 -18.64
CA THR A 216 -12.49 6.86 -19.08
C THR A 216 -12.62 5.95 -17.87
N VAL A 217 -13.49 4.94 -17.97
CA VAL A 217 -13.61 3.89 -16.94
C VAL A 217 -12.72 2.71 -17.31
N LEU A 218 -11.89 2.27 -16.38
CA LEU A 218 -11.00 1.12 -16.51
C LEU A 218 -11.31 0.09 -15.41
N ASN A 219 -11.15 -1.19 -15.73
CA ASN A 219 -11.42 -2.30 -14.80
C ASN A 219 -10.13 -3.09 -14.56
N LEU A 220 -9.53 -2.89 -13.39
CA LEU A 220 -8.27 -3.54 -13.00
C LEU A 220 -8.55 -4.91 -12.39
N ALA A 221 -8.31 -5.96 -13.17
CA ALA A 221 -8.44 -7.34 -12.69
C ALA A 221 -7.28 -7.71 -11.74
N LEU A 222 -7.63 -8.27 -10.59
CA LEU A 222 -6.72 -8.78 -9.57
C LEU A 222 -6.77 -10.31 -9.60
N ALA A 223 -5.65 -10.94 -9.93
CA ALA A 223 -5.49 -12.39 -9.88
C ALA A 223 -5.08 -12.83 -8.46
N GLU A 224 -5.39 -14.07 -8.09
CA GLU A 224 -4.97 -14.63 -6.81
C GLU A 224 -3.46 -14.43 -6.56
N GLY A 225 -3.10 -14.08 -5.31
CA GLY A 225 -1.72 -13.88 -4.90
C GLY A 225 -1.06 -12.61 -5.45
N TRP A 226 -1.79 -11.69 -6.09
CA TRP A 226 -1.22 -10.46 -6.65
C TRP A 226 -0.44 -9.61 -5.62
N LYS A 227 -0.86 -9.60 -4.35
CA LYS A 227 -0.17 -8.87 -3.26
C LYS A 227 1.23 -9.43 -2.97
N LYS A 228 1.48 -10.73 -3.20
CA LYS A 228 2.79 -11.38 -2.95
C LYS A 228 3.92 -10.82 -3.80
N LYS A 229 3.58 -10.06 -4.85
CA LYS A 229 4.56 -9.34 -5.68
C LYS A 229 5.16 -8.13 -4.97
N ALA A 230 4.60 -7.70 -3.83
CA ALA A 230 5.15 -6.62 -3.04
C ALA A 230 6.49 -7.03 -2.41
N ASP A 231 7.52 -6.21 -2.60
CA ASP A 231 8.75 -6.34 -1.82
C ASP A 231 8.52 -5.76 -0.41
N ILE A 232 8.58 -6.64 0.59
CA ILE A 232 8.47 -6.28 2.00
C ILE A 232 9.84 -6.25 2.70
N SER A 233 10.94 -6.58 2.01
CA SER A 233 12.27 -6.77 2.61
C SER A 233 12.88 -5.47 3.16
N TRP A 234 12.41 -4.32 2.69
CA TRP A 234 12.83 -2.99 3.15
C TRP A 234 12.17 -2.57 4.48
N ARG A 235 11.05 -3.21 4.86
CA ARG A 235 10.23 -2.86 6.02
C ARG A 235 10.91 -3.22 7.33
N ALA A 236 10.73 -2.39 8.36
CA ALA A 236 11.21 -2.70 9.71
C ALA A 236 10.51 -3.95 10.26
N THR A 237 9.21 -4.08 9.99
CA THR A 237 8.38 -5.23 10.40
C THR A 237 8.83 -6.57 9.81
N SER A 238 9.59 -6.55 8.71
CA SER A 238 10.17 -7.76 8.11
C SER A 238 11.45 -8.23 8.80
N TRP A 239 12.07 -7.43 9.68
CA TRP A 239 13.34 -7.82 10.31
C TRP A 239 13.17 -8.99 11.27
N ASP A 240 12.09 -8.99 12.07
CA ASP A 240 11.80 -10.11 12.98
C ASP A 240 11.48 -11.39 12.20
N LEU A 241 10.70 -11.27 11.12
CA LEU A 241 10.41 -12.38 10.21
C LEU A 241 11.69 -12.95 9.59
N ARG A 242 12.60 -12.10 9.13
CA ARG A 242 13.92 -12.51 8.60
C ARG A 242 14.77 -13.22 9.65
N ARG A 243 14.76 -12.75 10.91
CA ARG A 243 15.46 -13.44 12.00
C ARG A 243 14.98 -14.87 12.19
N MET A 244 13.66 -15.06 12.17
CA MET A 244 13.07 -16.40 12.31
C MET A 244 13.30 -17.29 11.09
N ALA A 245 13.08 -16.77 9.88
CA ALA A 245 13.11 -17.58 8.66
C ALA A 245 14.52 -17.86 8.13
N ALA A 246 15.47 -16.95 8.37
CA ALA A 246 16.80 -16.98 7.76
C ALA A 246 17.94 -16.74 8.75
N GLY A 247 17.69 -16.81 10.06
CA GLY A 247 18.69 -16.49 11.08
C GLY A 247 19.20 -15.04 11.01
N GLY A 248 18.46 -14.14 10.36
CA GLY A 248 18.83 -12.74 10.17
C GLY A 248 19.54 -12.43 8.85
N LEU A 249 19.87 -13.44 8.04
CA LEU A 249 20.54 -13.25 6.74
C LEU A 249 19.63 -12.53 5.74
N LEU A 250 20.20 -11.52 5.06
CA LEU A 250 19.56 -10.85 3.92
C LEU A 250 20.11 -11.44 2.63
N PHE A 251 19.25 -12.11 1.87
CA PHE A 251 19.60 -12.60 0.54
C PHE A 251 19.30 -11.54 -0.52
N ALA A 252 20.21 -11.36 -1.46
CA ALA A 252 20.02 -10.52 -2.64
C ALA A 252 20.08 -11.39 -3.90
N ARG A 253 19.28 -11.05 -4.91
CA ARG A 253 19.46 -11.65 -6.24
C ARG A 253 20.78 -11.19 -6.82
N THR A 254 21.59 -12.12 -7.29
CA THR A 254 22.77 -11.80 -8.09
C THR A 254 22.31 -11.25 -9.45
N ALA A 255 23.00 -10.23 -9.95
CA ALA A 255 22.78 -9.70 -11.29
C ALA A 255 23.19 -10.79 -12.30
N GLY A 256 22.23 -11.60 -12.76
CA GLY A 256 22.48 -12.69 -13.71
C GLY A 256 21.54 -13.91 -13.62
N GLY A 257 20.75 -14.05 -12.55
CA GLY A 257 19.81 -15.16 -12.41
C GLY A 257 18.58 -15.02 -13.29
N ARG A 258 18.55 -15.69 -14.47
CA ARG A 258 17.31 -15.91 -15.23
C ARG A 258 16.29 -16.61 -14.31
N SER A 259 15.09 -16.03 -14.18
CA SER A 259 13.93 -16.76 -13.67
C SER A 259 13.75 -18.06 -14.48
N PRO A 260 13.42 -19.21 -13.87
CA PRO A 260 13.11 -20.40 -14.65
C PRO A 260 11.90 -20.08 -15.53
N LYS A 261 12.12 -20.09 -16.84
CA LYS A 261 11.03 -20.06 -17.81
C LYS A 261 10.20 -21.32 -17.59
N ILE A 262 8.98 -21.17 -17.15
CA ILE A 262 7.97 -22.21 -17.33
C ILE A 262 7.58 -22.12 -18.81
N GLU A 263 8.25 -22.91 -19.64
CA GLU A 263 7.80 -23.11 -21.02
C GLU A 263 6.59 -24.04 -21.00
N SER A 264 5.40 -23.45 -21.06
CA SER A 264 4.18 -24.16 -21.42
C SER A 264 4.26 -24.50 -22.91
N HIS A 265 4.73 -25.69 -23.25
CA HIS A 265 4.55 -26.25 -24.59
C HIS A 265 3.28 -27.07 -24.63
N GLY A 266 2.21 -26.40 -25.03
CA GLY A 266 1.01 -27.03 -25.59
C GLY A 266 0.63 -26.26 -26.83
N GLN A 267 0.99 -26.78 -28.01
CA GLN A 267 0.06 -27.17 -29.07
C GLN A 267 0.78 -27.49 -30.39
N THR A 268 0.56 -28.73 -30.84
CA THR A 268 0.27 -29.17 -32.21
C THR A 268 0.94 -28.46 -33.39
N THR A 269 1.63 -29.24 -34.24
CA THR A 269 1.21 -29.54 -35.62
C THR A 269 2.02 -30.74 -36.14
N GLY A 270 1.33 -31.71 -36.72
CA GLY A 270 1.97 -32.76 -37.51
C GLY A 270 2.39 -32.23 -38.88
N THR A 271 3.45 -32.81 -39.45
CA THR A 271 3.46 -33.52 -40.75
C THR A 271 4.88 -34.01 -41.05
N ASP A 272 5.01 -35.33 -41.17
CA ASP A 272 5.66 -36.06 -42.26
C ASP A 272 7.03 -35.59 -42.82
N ARG A 273 8.07 -36.42 -42.64
CA ARG A 273 8.77 -37.13 -43.75
C ARG A 273 9.98 -37.96 -43.30
N ARG A 274 9.86 -39.27 -43.55
CA ARG A 274 10.85 -40.29 -43.97
C ARG A 274 12.36 -40.00 -43.84
N ALA A 275 13.00 -40.87 -43.05
CA ALA A 275 14.07 -41.82 -43.43
C ALA A 275 15.06 -41.47 -44.56
N ARG A 276 16.36 -41.42 -44.21
CA ARG A 276 17.50 -42.23 -44.72
C ARG A 276 18.80 -41.43 -44.84
N ARG A 277 19.87 -42.10 -44.37
CA ARG A 277 21.32 -41.87 -44.50
C ARG A 277 21.94 -40.87 -43.53
#